data_AF-A0A812MM88-F1
#
_entry.id   AF-A0A812MM88-F1
#
_cell.length_a   1.000
_cell.length_b   1.000
_cell.length_c   1.000
_cell.angle_alpha   90.00
_cell.angle_beta   90.00
_cell.angle_gamma   90.00
#
_symmetry.space_group_name_H-M   'P 1'
#
loop_
_entity.id
_entity.type
_entity.pdbx_description
1 polymer ?
#
loop_
_entity_poly.entity_id
_entity_poly.type
_entity_poly.pdbx_seq_one_letter_code
_entity_poly.pdbx_strand_id
1 'polypeptide(L)'
;MRWQDGPGRDGDAYDFTKSVDQVDVFISHSWSAGRWGKTLAVCFHLNGGVAAKSALVAAAAGALCLAATGDVNNLVSSPYLFLLAVDLPLLVFFLSFFFAHVCGCASPTMWIDSLCIPQTNEALKQEAISMLPAFVKCSSEMLILWDNTYCDRLWRCMEMSLYLKKGDLSKLHVVPVWLAPWLLCTMFLDWFCTRLTLPLVFFLWSGEQEGNQGSVSRCGILAAYVQLWSLLLVSFVAKIQQHQAMLEQLRAFDIRSAKCSFEQDRTLLEAIVARVYDGIDDAPISVVFSADESSPEADPAALLLPAEAAVLRDDAVRRVTSYPQFEECLEIFNDQDPYGSPYIRP
;
A
#
# COMPACT_ATOMS: atom_id res chain seq x y z
N MET A 1 -17.09 -10.64 -9.07
CA MET A 1 -17.37 -10.28 -7.67
C MET A 1 -17.74 -8.79 -7.66
N ARG A 2 -18.95 -8.39 -7.22
CA ARG A 2 -19.52 -7.02 -7.28
C ARG A 2 -19.41 -6.32 -5.92
N TRP A 3 -18.95 -5.07 -5.83
CA TRP A 3 -19.07 -4.22 -4.63
C TRP A 3 -20.15 -3.18 -4.97
N GLN A 4 -21.17 -3.12 -4.12
CA GLN A 4 -22.40 -2.33 -4.25
C GLN A 4 -23.40 -2.86 -5.30
N ASP A 5 -23.92 -4.06 -4.99
CA ASP A 5 -25.37 -4.35 -4.87
C ASP A 5 -25.49 -5.81 -4.42
N GLY A 6 -25.93 -6.00 -3.17
CA GLY A 6 -26.59 -7.22 -2.72
C GLY A 6 -25.74 -8.27 -1.97
N PRO A 7 -26.16 -8.68 -0.75
CA PRO A 7 -25.73 -9.93 -0.16
C PRO A 7 -26.30 -11.06 -1.02
N GLY A 8 -25.42 -11.92 -1.52
CA GLY A 8 -25.80 -13.17 -2.15
C GLY A 8 -25.61 -14.34 -1.18
N ARG A 9 -26.11 -14.20 0.06
CA ARG A 9 -26.28 -15.18 1.15
C ARG A 9 -26.29 -14.43 2.50
N ASP A 10 -27.45 -13.91 2.90
CA ASP A 10 -27.95 -13.68 4.27
C ASP A 10 -27.02 -13.22 5.42
N GLY A 11 -25.89 -12.55 5.18
CA GLY A 11 -25.00 -12.05 6.26
C GLY A 11 -24.19 -10.80 5.90
N ASP A 12 -23.87 -10.00 6.91
CA ASP A 12 -22.94 -8.87 6.82
C ASP A 12 -21.52 -9.45 6.67
N ALA A 13 -20.62 -8.79 5.93
CA ALA A 13 -19.23 -9.25 5.81
C ALA A 13 -18.54 -9.29 7.18
N TYR A 14 -19.01 -8.45 8.09
CA TYR A 14 -18.66 -8.43 9.50
C TYR A 14 -18.83 -9.78 10.20
N ASP A 15 -19.84 -10.57 9.83
CA ASP A 15 -20.15 -11.86 10.46
C ASP A 15 -19.06 -12.92 10.23
N PHE A 16 -18.19 -12.69 9.24
CA PHE A 16 -17.05 -13.56 8.92
C PHE A 16 -15.73 -13.07 9.51
N THR A 17 -15.74 -11.97 10.27
CA THR A 17 -14.57 -11.46 10.96
C THR A 17 -14.28 -12.28 12.22
N LYS A 18 -13.03 -12.21 12.68
CA LYS A 18 -12.61 -12.83 13.94
C LYS A 18 -12.21 -11.75 14.93
N SER A 19 -12.59 -11.93 16.19
CA SER A 19 -12.08 -11.10 17.29
C SER A 19 -10.62 -11.45 17.54
N VAL A 20 -9.77 -10.42 17.62
CA VAL A 20 -8.34 -10.52 17.90
C VAL A 20 -7.94 -9.39 18.83
N ASP A 21 -7.02 -9.66 19.76
CA ASP A 21 -6.52 -8.64 20.69
C ASP A 21 -5.59 -7.63 20.02
N GLN A 22 -4.89 -8.07 18.96
CA GLN A 22 -3.97 -7.27 18.18
C GLN A 22 -4.15 -7.58 16.70
N VAL A 23 -4.04 -6.55 15.85
CA VAL A 23 -4.09 -6.66 14.40
C VAL A 23 -2.68 -6.51 13.84
N ASP A 24 -2.31 -7.33 12.85
CA ASP A 24 -0.99 -7.21 12.22
C ASP A 24 -0.95 -5.99 11.30
N VAL A 25 -1.95 -5.83 10.43
CA VAL A 25 -1.99 -4.75 9.42
C VAL A 25 -3.33 -4.00 9.42
N PHE A 26 -3.29 -2.69 9.66
CA PHE A 26 -4.41 -1.78 9.44
C PHE A 26 -4.40 -1.29 8.00
N ILE A 27 -5.49 -1.48 7.24
CA ILE A 27 -5.55 -1.07 5.83
C ILE A 27 -6.40 0.18 5.68
N SER A 28 -5.76 1.33 5.50
CA SER A 28 -6.46 2.57 5.12
C SER A 28 -6.53 2.70 3.60
N HIS A 29 -7.72 2.98 3.07
CA HIS A 29 -7.92 2.91 1.64
C HIS A 29 -9.11 3.75 1.14
N SER A 30 -9.10 4.08 -0.15
CA SER A 30 -10.22 4.76 -0.80
C SER A 30 -11.39 3.85 -1.13
N TRP A 31 -12.60 4.21 -0.74
CA TRP A 31 -13.79 3.45 -1.16
C TRP A 31 -14.03 3.52 -2.67
N SER A 32 -13.61 4.60 -3.33
CA SER A 32 -13.77 4.76 -4.80
C SER A 32 -12.77 3.95 -5.63
N ALA A 33 -11.66 3.48 -5.05
CA ALA A 33 -10.71 2.66 -5.79
C ALA A 33 -11.33 1.31 -6.20
N GLY A 34 -11.02 0.87 -7.42
CA GLY A 34 -11.50 -0.40 -7.96
C GLY A 34 -11.02 -1.60 -7.12
N ARG A 35 -11.91 -2.58 -6.92
CA ARG A 35 -11.65 -3.78 -6.10
C ARG A 35 -10.34 -4.49 -6.43
N TRP A 36 -10.11 -4.74 -7.72
CA TRP A 36 -8.95 -5.48 -8.18
C TRP A 36 -7.64 -4.71 -7.92
N GLY A 37 -7.64 -3.39 -8.03
CA GLY A 37 -6.46 -2.58 -7.69
C GLY A 37 -6.07 -2.74 -6.22
N LYS A 38 -7.05 -2.69 -5.31
CA LYS A 38 -6.82 -2.92 -3.88
C LYS A 38 -6.30 -4.33 -3.60
N THR A 39 -6.98 -5.36 -4.13
CA THR A 39 -6.57 -6.75 -3.94
C THR A 39 -5.16 -7.00 -4.45
N LEU A 40 -4.82 -6.47 -5.63
CA LEU A 40 -3.48 -6.62 -6.19
C LEU A 40 -2.43 -5.85 -5.38
N ALA A 41 -2.76 -4.67 -4.85
CA ALA A 41 -1.88 -3.91 -3.98
C ALA A 41 -1.59 -4.65 -2.66
N VAL A 42 -2.62 -5.27 -2.06
CA VAL A 42 -2.47 -6.13 -0.88
C VAL A 42 -1.62 -7.36 -1.22
N CYS A 43 -1.87 -8.05 -2.33
CA CYS A 43 -1.02 -9.16 -2.78
C CYS A 43 0.44 -8.72 -2.99
N PHE A 44 0.65 -7.53 -3.55
CA PHE A 44 1.99 -6.98 -3.74
C PHE A 44 2.69 -6.71 -2.41
N HIS A 45 1.99 -6.14 -1.44
CA HIS A 45 2.52 -5.92 -0.09
C HIS A 45 2.89 -7.25 0.60
N LEU A 46 1.98 -8.23 0.59
CA LEU A 46 2.19 -9.52 1.28
C LEU A 46 3.22 -10.42 0.59
N ASN A 47 3.15 -10.52 -0.74
CA ASN A 47 3.85 -11.56 -1.50
C ASN A 47 4.93 -11.02 -2.43
N GLY A 48 4.99 -9.72 -2.71
CA GLY A 48 5.86 -9.14 -3.74
C GLY A 48 7.34 -9.47 -3.53
N GLY A 49 7.82 -9.38 -2.29
CA GLY A 49 9.19 -9.75 -1.93
C GLY A 49 9.48 -11.24 -2.11
N VAL A 50 8.55 -12.11 -1.74
CA VAL A 50 8.69 -13.57 -1.91
C VAL A 50 8.64 -13.96 -3.38
N ALA A 51 7.75 -13.33 -4.15
CA ALA A 51 7.61 -13.52 -5.59
C ALA A 51 8.89 -13.13 -6.34
N ALA A 52 9.49 -11.98 -6.01
CA ALA A 52 10.75 -11.55 -6.63
C ALA A 52 11.91 -12.51 -6.32
N LYS A 53 12.08 -12.92 -5.05
CA LYS A 53 13.15 -13.83 -4.64
C LYS A 53 13.00 -15.22 -5.26
N SER A 54 11.81 -15.79 -5.22
CA SER A 54 11.54 -17.12 -5.79
C SER A 54 11.73 -17.14 -7.31
N ALA A 55 11.28 -16.10 -8.01
CA ALA A 55 11.52 -15.93 -9.44
C ALA A 55 13.01 -15.79 -9.76
N LEU A 56 13.77 -15.04 -8.95
CA LEU A 56 15.22 -14.89 -9.13
C LEU A 56 15.95 -16.23 -8.96
N VAL A 57 15.56 -17.04 -7.97
CA VAL A 57 16.12 -18.39 -7.78
C VAL A 57 15.80 -19.29 -8.97
N ALA A 58 14.56 -19.28 -9.46
CA ALA A 58 14.17 -20.03 -10.64
C ALA A 58 14.93 -19.59 -11.90
N ALA A 59 15.12 -18.28 -12.09
CA ALA A 59 15.90 -17.72 -13.20
C ALA A 59 17.38 -18.13 -13.14
N ALA A 60 17.99 -18.07 -11.94
CA ALA A 60 19.35 -18.51 -11.73
C ALA A 60 19.52 -20.01 -12.05
N ALA A 61 18.57 -20.86 -11.63
CA ALA A 61 18.58 -22.28 -11.95
C ALA A 61 18.48 -22.54 -13.46
N GLY A 62 17.60 -21.82 -14.16
CA GLY A 62 17.48 -21.89 -15.62
C GLY A 62 18.75 -21.43 -16.34
N ALA A 63 19.37 -20.34 -15.88
CA ALA A 63 20.64 -19.84 -16.41
C ALA A 63 21.79 -20.83 -16.21
N LEU A 64 21.88 -21.49 -15.05
CA LEU A 64 22.87 -22.53 -14.78
C LEU A 64 22.68 -23.75 -15.69
N CYS A 65 21.44 -24.17 -15.94
CA CYS A 65 21.14 -25.26 -16.86
C CYS A 65 21.52 -24.92 -18.30
N LEU A 66 21.27 -23.67 -18.73
CA LEU A 66 21.72 -23.19 -20.03
C LEU A 66 23.25 -23.18 -20.12
N ALA A 67 23.94 -22.64 -19.11
CA ALA A 67 25.40 -22.59 -19.05
C ALA A 67 26.03 -24.00 -19.09
N ALA A 68 25.40 -24.98 -18.44
CA ALA A 68 25.84 -26.37 -18.45
C ALA A 68 25.82 -27.01 -19.85
N THR A 69 25.03 -26.46 -20.79
CA THR A 69 25.03 -26.94 -22.18
C THR A 69 26.23 -26.43 -23.00
N GLY A 70 26.93 -25.42 -22.52
CA GLY A 70 28.09 -24.82 -23.20
C GLY A 70 27.75 -24.00 -24.47
N ASP A 71 26.49 -23.94 -24.88
CA ASP A 71 26.05 -23.20 -26.06
C ASP A 71 24.73 -22.46 -25.81
N VAL A 72 24.79 -21.13 -25.89
CA VAL A 72 23.64 -20.24 -25.69
C VAL A 72 22.57 -20.41 -26.76
N ASN A 73 22.91 -20.94 -27.94
CA ASN A 73 21.95 -21.22 -29.01
C ASN A 73 20.96 -22.32 -28.62
N ASN A 74 21.29 -23.14 -27.62
CA ASN A 74 20.39 -24.14 -27.07
C ASN A 74 19.17 -23.51 -26.36
N LEU A 75 19.25 -22.23 -25.95
CA LEU A 75 18.11 -21.54 -25.36
C LEU A 75 16.92 -21.49 -26.34
N VAL A 76 17.20 -21.27 -27.62
CA VAL A 76 16.14 -21.20 -28.65
C VAL A 76 15.92 -22.55 -29.33
N SER A 77 16.96 -23.37 -29.45
CA SER A 77 16.88 -24.67 -30.12
C SER A 77 16.20 -25.76 -29.27
N SER A 78 16.27 -25.66 -27.94
CA SER A 78 15.66 -26.62 -27.02
C SER A 78 14.43 -26.02 -26.34
N PRO A 79 13.22 -26.55 -26.59
CA PRO A 79 12.00 -26.03 -25.96
C PRO A 79 12.02 -26.20 -24.43
N TYR A 80 12.73 -27.20 -23.90
CA TYR A 80 12.85 -27.44 -22.47
C TYR A 80 13.73 -26.41 -21.77
N LEU A 81 14.84 -25.99 -22.38
CA LEU A 81 15.70 -24.95 -21.80
C LEU A 81 15.04 -23.59 -21.86
N PHE A 82 14.30 -23.30 -22.94
CA PHE A 82 13.47 -22.11 -23.00
C PHE A 82 12.44 -22.10 -21.86
N LEU A 83 11.72 -23.21 -21.68
CA LEU A 83 10.72 -23.35 -20.62
C LEU A 83 11.33 -23.14 -19.23
N LEU A 84 12.51 -23.70 -18.99
CA LEU A 84 13.18 -23.59 -17.71
C LEU A 84 13.76 -22.18 -17.44
N ALA A 85 14.34 -21.52 -18.46
CA ALA A 85 15.03 -20.26 -18.29
C ALA A 85 14.12 -19.02 -18.40
N VAL A 86 12.99 -19.12 -19.13
CA VAL A 86 12.11 -17.98 -19.41
C VAL A 86 10.73 -18.15 -18.78
N ASP A 87 10.05 -19.27 -18.99
CA ASP A 87 8.67 -19.43 -18.51
C ASP A 87 8.59 -19.79 -17.03
N LEU A 88 9.47 -20.68 -16.56
CA LEU A 88 9.43 -21.13 -15.17
C LEU A 88 9.62 -19.97 -14.18
N PRO A 89 10.58 -19.03 -14.35
CA PRO A 89 10.71 -17.89 -13.44
C PRO A 89 9.45 -17.03 -13.39
N LEU A 90 8.81 -16.79 -14.54
CA LEU A 90 7.57 -16.03 -14.60
C LEU A 90 6.41 -16.77 -13.93
N LEU A 91 6.28 -18.07 -14.19
CA LEU A 91 5.27 -18.91 -13.56
C LEU A 91 5.44 -18.92 -12.04
N VAL A 92 6.67 -19.11 -11.55
CA VAL A 92 7.03 -19.06 -10.13
C VAL A 92 6.72 -17.69 -9.53
N PHE A 93 7.00 -16.60 -10.26
CA PHE A 93 6.63 -15.25 -9.85
C PHE A 93 5.12 -15.13 -9.64
N PHE A 94 4.29 -15.46 -10.65
CA PHE A 94 2.84 -15.32 -10.56
C PHE A 94 2.23 -16.22 -9.48
N LEU A 95 2.68 -17.48 -9.38
CA LEU A 95 2.21 -18.40 -8.34
C LEU A 95 2.54 -17.85 -6.95
N SER A 96 3.75 -17.35 -6.74
CA SER A 96 4.16 -16.77 -5.47
C SER A 96 3.41 -15.46 -5.19
N PHE A 97 3.26 -14.59 -6.20
CA PHE A 97 2.56 -13.31 -6.07
C PHE A 97 1.11 -13.47 -5.61
N PHE A 98 0.39 -14.46 -6.17
CA PHE A 98 -1.01 -14.69 -5.84
C PHE A 98 -1.23 -15.61 -4.63
N PHE A 99 -0.30 -16.53 -4.33
CA PHE A 99 -0.58 -17.62 -3.38
C PHE A 99 0.47 -17.81 -2.28
N ALA A 100 1.57 -17.05 -2.23
CA ALA A 100 2.60 -17.25 -1.20
C ALA A 100 2.04 -17.10 0.22
N HIS A 101 1.18 -16.12 0.49
CA HIS A 101 0.50 -15.95 1.78
C HIS A 101 -0.39 -17.13 2.18
N VAL A 102 -0.95 -17.87 1.21
CA VAL A 102 -1.78 -19.07 1.47
C VAL A 102 -0.91 -20.27 1.84
N CYS A 103 0.26 -20.40 1.22
CA CYS A 103 1.21 -21.47 1.47
C CYS A 103 2.13 -21.20 2.67
N GLY A 104 2.23 -19.95 3.13
CA GLY A 104 3.03 -19.55 4.28
C GLY A 104 2.42 -19.97 5.61
N CYS A 105 3.27 -20.16 6.64
CA CYS A 105 2.82 -20.61 7.97
C CYS A 105 2.04 -19.54 8.77
N ALA A 106 1.95 -18.29 8.29
CA ALA A 106 1.17 -17.23 8.92
C ALA A 106 0.65 -16.24 7.86
N SER A 107 -0.65 -16.23 7.63
CA SER A 107 -1.31 -15.09 6.97
C SER A 107 -1.58 -14.02 8.02
N PRO A 108 -1.12 -12.77 7.82
CA PRO A 108 -1.35 -11.70 8.80
C PRO A 108 -2.83 -11.39 8.95
N THR A 109 -3.22 -11.02 10.15
CA THR A 109 -4.53 -10.45 10.45
C THR A 109 -4.60 -9.03 9.90
N MET A 110 -5.66 -8.77 9.14
CA MET A 110 -5.85 -7.48 8.48
C MET A 110 -7.16 -6.86 8.95
N TRP A 111 -7.12 -5.59 9.29
CA TRP A 111 -8.31 -4.80 9.58
C TRP A 111 -8.63 -3.91 8.38
N ILE A 112 -9.87 -3.98 7.91
CA ILE A 112 -10.39 -3.21 6.79
C ILE A 112 -11.74 -2.64 7.21
N ASP A 113 -11.87 -1.32 7.23
CA ASP A 113 -13.08 -0.60 7.65
C ASP A 113 -14.38 -1.18 7.07
N SER A 114 -14.44 -1.41 5.76
CA SER A 114 -15.61 -1.93 5.05
C SER A 114 -15.98 -3.38 5.36
N LEU A 115 -15.08 -4.15 6.01
CA LEU A 115 -15.33 -5.53 6.44
C LEU A 115 -15.47 -5.66 7.95
N CYS A 116 -14.72 -4.84 8.70
CA CYS A 116 -14.60 -4.91 10.16
C CYS A 116 -15.58 -3.96 10.89
N ILE A 117 -16.29 -3.09 10.17
CA ILE A 117 -17.37 -2.27 10.71
C ILE A 117 -18.70 -2.82 10.20
N PRO A 118 -19.66 -3.17 11.08
CA PRO A 118 -21.00 -3.58 10.68
C PRO A 118 -21.63 -2.51 9.79
N GLN A 119 -22.10 -2.89 8.61
CA GLN A 119 -22.72 -1.94 7.67
C GLN A 119 -24.25 -1.90 7.80
N THR A 120 -24.83 -2.96 8.36
CA THR A 120 -26.28 -3.16 8.45
C THR A 120 -26.90 -2.62 9.75
N ASN A 121 -26.17 -2.67 10.86
CA ASN A 121 -26.64 -2.23 12.17
C ASN A 121 -26.03 -0.86 12.53
N GLU A 122 -26.83 0.21 12.42
CA GLU A 122 -26.39 1.58 12.69
C GLU A 122 -25.88 1.80 14.13
N ALA A 123 -26.45 1.13 15.13
CA ALA A 123 -25.99 1.29 16.52
C ALA A 123 -24.60 0.70 16.72
N LEU A 124 -24.37 -0.54 16.26
CA LEU A 124 -23.06 -1.20 16.32
C LEU A 124 -22.03 -0.52 15.41
N LYS A 125 -22.47 0.05 14.29
CA LYS A 125 -21.62 0.84 13.40
C LYS A 125 -21.09 2.09 14.10
N GLN A 126 -21.96 2.83 14.81
CA GLN A 126 -21.56 4.01 15.58
C GLN A 126 -20.59 3.65 16.71
N GLU A 127 -20.85 2.54 17.41
CA GLU A 127 -19.94 2.02 18.44
C GLU A 127 -18.59 1.59 17.84
N ALA A 128 -18.58 0.89 16.72
CA ALA A 128 -17.33 0.50 16.05
C ALA A 128 -16.54 1.71 15.52
N ILE A 129 -17.24 2.74 15.03
CA ILE A 129 -16.65 4.01 14.59
C ILE A 129 -16.01 4.74 15.78
N SER A 130 -16.66 4.76 16.95
CA SER A 130 -16.10 5.42 18.13
C SER A 130 -14.85 4.73 18.69
N MET A 131 -14.69 3.44 18.39
CA MET A 131 -13.53 2.61 18.74
C MET A 131 -12.41 2.63 17.70
N LEU A 132 -12.55 3.36 16.59
CA LEU A 132 -11.55 3.40 15.53
C LEU A 132 -10.13 3.76 16.02
N PRO A 133 -9.95 4.79 16.89
CA PRO A 133 -8.64 5.09 17.44
C PRO A 133 -7.99 3.92 18.18
N ALA A 134 -8.79 3.12 18.89
CA ALA A 134 -8.30 1.92 19.56
C ALA A 134 -7.84 0.85 18.56
N PHE A 135 -8.58 0.64 17.46
CA PHE A 135 -8.17 -0.31 16.41
C PHE A 135 -6.85 0.10 15.74
N VAL A 136 -6.67 1.39 15.45
CA VAL A 136 -5.40 1.91 14.90
C VAL A 136 -4.26 1.69 15.89
N LYS A 137 -4.47 1.95 17.19
CA LYS A 137 -3.47 1.73 18.23
C LYS A 137 -3.08 0.26 18.39
N CYS A 138 -4.06 -0.65 18.33
CA CYS A 138 -3.85 -2.10 18.42
C CYS A 138 -3.31 -2.74 17.13
N SER A 139 -3.09 -1.95 16.07
CA SER A 139 -2.54 -2.45 14.82
C SER A 139 -1.02 -2.33 14.81
N SER A 140 -0.30 -3.39 14.44
CA SER A 140 1.16 -3.42 14.43
C SER A 140 1.74 -2.56 13.32
N GLU A 141 1.14 -2.62 12.12
CA GLU A 141 1.55 -1.91 10.90
C GLU A 141 0.35 -1.19 10.27
N MET A 142 0.61 -0.16 9.47
CA MET A 142 -0.40 0.54 8.66
C MET A 142 -0.05 0.45 7.18
N LEU A 143 -0.96 -0.10 6.39
CA LEU A 143 -0.90 -0.16 4.95
C LEU A 143 -1.86 0.87 4.33
N ILE A 144 -1.29 1.89 3.71
CA ILE A 144 -2.03 2.91 2.94
C ILE A 144 -2.12 2.45 1.49
N LEU A 145 -3.33 2.15 1.02
CA LEU A 145 -3.62 1.89 -0.39
C LEU A 145 -3.88 3.21 -1.10
N TRP A 146 -2.82 3.81 -1.63
CA TRP A 146 -2.86 5.14 -2.22
C TRP A 146 -3.50 5.14 -3.61
N ASP A 147 -4.44 6.05 -3.82
CA ASP A 147 -4.95 6.46 -5.12
C ASP A 147 -5.00 8.00 -5.19
N ASN A 148 -5.25 8.56 -6.38
CA ASN A 148 -5.31 10.02 -6.58
C ASN A 148 -6.38 10.71 -5.71
N THR A 149 -7.30 9.95 -5.11
CA THR A 149 -8.33 10.49 -4.24
C THR A 149 -8.01 10.25 -2.77
N TYR A 150 -6.87 9.68 -2.39
CA TYR A 150 -6.61 9.22 -1.02
C TYR A 150 -6.66 10.37 -0.02
N CYS A 151 -5.92 11.44 -0.29
CA CYS A 151 -5.85 12.63 0.56
C CYS A 151 -7.15 13.49 0.50
N ASP A 152 -8.06 13.23 -0.44
CA ASP A 152 -9.29 14.00 -0.58
C ASP A 152 -10.31 13.73 0.52
N ARG A 153 -10.20 12.67 1.34
CA ARG A 153 -11.20 12.39 2.40
C ARG A 153 -10.59 12.50 3.78
N LEU A 154 -11.21 13.36 4.59
CA LEU A 154 -10.78 13.68 5.94
C LEU A 154 -10.67 12.43 6.83
N TRP A 155 -11.62 11.50 6.70
CA TRP A 155 -11.63 10.24 7.45
C TRP A 155 -10.30 9.47 7.36
N ARG A 156 -9.76 9.27 6.15
CA ARG A 156 -8.49 8.53 5.96
C ARG A 156 -7.28 9.32 6.44
N CYS A 157 -7.35 10.65 6.30
CA CYS A 157 -6.32 11.54 6.85
C CYS A 157 -6.26 11.45 8.37
N MET A 158 -7.43 11.31 9.03
CA MET A 158 -7.53 11.07 10.47
C MET A 158 -6.99 9.68 10.87
N GLU A 159 -7.29 8.62 10.12
CA GLU A 159 -6.67 7.30 10.35
C GLU A 159 -5.13 7.36 10.27
N MET A 160 -4.63 8.08 9.26
CA MET A 160 -3.20 8.32 9.07
C MET A 160 -2.60 9.11 10.23
N SER A 161 -3.27 10.16 10.70
CA SER A 161 -2.79 11.00 11.80
C SER A 161 -2.71 10.23 13.13
N LEU A 162 -3.71 9.39 13.41
CA LEU A 162 -3.71 8.49 14.57
C LEU A 162 -2.53 7.52 14.55
N TYR A 163 -2.22 6.95 13.39
CA TYR A 163 -1.09 6.02 13.27
C TYR A 163 0.26 6.74 13.33
N LEU A 164 0.39 7.90 12.69
CA LEU A 164 1.63 8.69 12.72
C LEU A 164 2.03 9.09 14.13
N LYS A 165 1.05 9.42 15.00
CA LYS A 165 1.31 9.70 16.41
C LYS A 165 1.92 8.53 17.18
N LYS A 166 1.63 7.29 16.78
CA LYS A 166 2.24 6.08 17.35
C LYS A 166 3.78 6.08 17.19
N GLY A 167 4.32 6.85 16.24
CA GLY A 167 5.76 7.12 16.10
C GLY A 167 6.56 6.06 15.36
N ASP A 168 5.95 4.95 14.92
CA ASP A 168 6.64 3.88 14.18
C ASP A 168 6.44 4.01 12.67
N LEU A 169 7.13 5.00 12.07
CA LEU A 169 7.12 5.25 10.63
C LEU A 169 7.71 4.10 9.82
N SER A 170 8.53 3.25 10.43
CA SER A 170 9.14 2.10 9.74
C SER A 170 8.10 1.05 9.32
N LYS A 171 6.95 1.06 9.99
CA LYS A 171 5.80 0.18 9.77
C LYS A 171 4.64 0.85 9.04
N LEU A 172 4.87 2.05 8.49
CA LEU A 172 3.92 2.74 7.63
C LEU A 172 4.28 2.43 6.17
N HIS A 173 3.41 1.68 5.49
CA HIS A 173 3.62 1.25 4.12
C HIS A 173 2.63 1.93 3.19
N VAL A 174 3.11 2.74 2.26
CA VAL A 174 2.27 3.37 1.22
C VAL A 174 2.43 2.57 -0.08
N VAL A 175 1.34 1.96 -0.54
CA VAL A 175 1.32 1.16 -1.77
C VAL A 175 0.33 1.76 -2.77
N PRO A 176 0.79 2.30 -3.91
CA PRO A 176 -0.09 2.80 -4.94
C PRO A 176 -0.92 1.68 -5.58
N VAL A 177 -2.24 1.87 -5.69
CA VAL A 177 -3.16 0.84 -6.24
C VAL A 177 -2.88 0.49 -7.71
N TRP A 178 -2.21 1.37 -8.45
CA TRP A 178 -1.85 1.17 -9.86
C TRP A 178 -0.54 0.39 -10.04
N LEU A 179 0.30 0.28 -9.00
CA LEU A 179 1.66 -0.28 -9.09
C LEU A 179 1.65 -1.77 -9.43
N ALA A 180 0.81 -2.55 -8.75
CA ALA A 180 0.71 -3.98 -8.96
C ALA A 180 0.15 -4.33 -10.36
N PRO A 181 -0.98 -3.75 -10.82
CA PRO A 181 -1.43 -3.92 -12.20
C PRO A 181 -0.35 -3.56 -13.24
N TRP A 182 0.33 -2.44 -13.05
CA TRP A 182 1.43 -2.01 -13.92
C TRP A 182 2.55 -3.08 -13.98
N LEU A 183 2.99 -3.57 -12.82
CA LEU A 183 4.04 -4.60 -12.74
C LEU A 183 3.61 -5.90 -13.46
N LEU A 184 2.41 -6.39 -13.19
CA LEU A 184 1.94 -7.65 -13.79
C LEU A 184 1.75 -7.54 -15.30
N CYS A 185 1.16 -6.44 -15.77
CA CYS A 185 0.98 -6.18 -17.21
C CYS A 185 2.32 -6.04 -17.92
N THR A 186 3.29 -5.37 -17.31
CA THR A 186 4.61 -5.16 -17.93
C THR A 186 5.42 -6.44 -17.97
N MET A 187 5.41 -7.25 -16.91
CA MET A 187 6.04 -8.56 -16.90
C MET A 187 5.40 -9.52 -17.90
N PHE A 188 4.06 -9.54 -18.01
CA PHE A 188 3.37 -10.38 -18.97
C PHE A 188 3.66 -9.94 -20.42
N LEU A 189 3.64 -8.64 -20.68
CA LEU A 189 3.93 -8.09 -22.01
C LEU A 189 5.38 -8.35 -22.41
N ASP A 190 6.34 -8.14 -21.50
CA ASP A 190 7.76 -8.44 -21.72
C ASP A 190 7.96 -9.92 -22.04
N TRP A 191 7.37 -10.82 -21.25
CA TRP A 191 7.39 -12.25 -21.51
C TRP A 191 6.80 -12.61 -22.87
N PHE A 192 5.61 -12.08 -23.20
CA PHE A 192 4.93 -12.34 -24.46
C PHE A 192 5.77 -11.87 -25.65
N CYS A 193 6.35 -10.67 -25.56
CA CYS A 193 7.27 -10.13 -26.54
C CYS A 193 8.52 -11.00 -26.69
N THR A 194 9.18 -11.38 -25.60
CA THR A 194 10.35 -12.27 -25.61
C THR A 194 10.02 -13.64 -26.23
N ARG A 195 8.84 -14.19 -25.91
CA ARG A 195 8.35 -15.47 -26.45
C ARG A 195 8.12 -15.43 -27.96
N LEU A 196 7.64 -14.32 -28.51
CA LEU A 196 7.43 -14.15 -29.94
C LEU A 196 8.71 -13.79 -30.70
N THR A 197 9.54 -12.92 -30.11
CA THR A 197 10.69 -12.33 -30.80
C THR A 197 11.90 -13.26 -30.84
N LEU A 198 12.21 -14.01 -29.77
CA LEU A 198 13.41 -14.86 -29.73
C LEU A 198 13.41 -15.98 -30.79
N PRO A 199 12.33 -16.76 -30.98
CA PRO A 199 12.28 -17.76 -32.05
C PRO A 199 12.32 -17.14 -33.45
N LEU A 200 11.66 -15.99 -33.63
CA LEU A 200 11.67 -15.25 -34.90
C LEU A 200 13.08 -14.77 -35.26
N VAL A 201 13.79 -14.18 -34.30
CA VAL A 201 15.18 -13.72 -34.46
C VAL A 201 16.09 -14.90 -34.80
N PHE A 202 15.96 -16.02 -34.08
CA PHE A 202 16.78 -17.21 -34.36
C PHE A 202 16.49 -17.80 -35.74
N PHE A 203 15.23 -17.88 -36.15
CA PHE A 203 14.84 -18.32 -37.49
C PHE A 203 15.47 -17.44 -38.57
N LEU A 204 15.34 -16.11 -38.45
CA LEU A 204 15.93 -15.15 -39.39
C LEU A 204 17.47 -15.20 -39.41
N TRP A 205 18.10 -15.43 -38.25
CA TRP A 205 19.55 -15.58 -38.13
C TRP A 205 20.05 -16.88 -38.78
N SER A 206 19.37 -18.00 -38.54
CA SER A 206 19.73 -19.30 -39.10
C SER A 206 19.58 -19.36 -40.63
N GLY A 207 18.63 -18.61 -41.20
CA GLY A 207 18.45 -18.48 -42.64
C GLY A 207 19.49 -17.62 -43.37
N GLU A 208 20.31 -16.83 -42.64
CA GLU A 208 21.28 -15.89 -43.21
C GLU A 208 22.53 -16.57 -43.81
N GLN A 209 22.71 -17.89 -43.64
CA GLN A 209 23.90 -18.59 -44.14
C GLN A 209 24.00 -18.72 -45.67
N GLU A 210 22.97 -18.35 -46.46
CA GLU A 210 23.05 -18.35 -47.93
C GLU A 210 22.70 -16.97 -48.56
N GLY A 211 23.71 -16.10 -48.71
CA GLY A 211 23.78 -15.01 -49.70
C GLY A 211 22.84 -13.79 -49.57
N ASN A 212 23.40 -12.56 -49.60
CA ASN A 212 22.80 -11.20 -49.74
C ASN A 212 21.48 -10.84 -48.99
N GLN A 213 20.87 -11.76 -48.23
CA GLN A 213 19.68 -11.57 -47.39
C GLN A 213 20.01 -11.01 -46.00
N GLY A 214 21.28 -10.86 -45.65
CA GLY A 214 21.73 -10.43 -44.33
C GLY A 214 21.42 -8.98 -43.93
N SER A 215 20.97 -8.13 -44.86
CA SER A 215 20.53 -6.77 -44.52
C SER A 215 19.10 -6.76 -43.92
N VAL A 216 18.23 -7.65 -44.40
CA VAL A 216 16.83 -7.74 -43.94
C VAL A 216 16.75 -8.39 -42.55
N SER A 217 17.59 -9.38 -42.27
CA SER A 217 17.68 -10.06 -40.96
C SER A 217 18.18 -9.12 -39.84
N ARG A 218 19.24 -8.34 -40.09
CA ARG A 218 19.79 -7.38 -39.10
C ARG A 218 18.81 -6.28 -38.73
N CYS A 219 18.04 -5.79 -39.70
CA CYS A 219 16.96 -4.83 -39.46
C CYS A 219 15.84 -5.43 -38.60
N GLY A 220 15.49 -6.71 -38.80
CA GLY A 220 14.49 -7.41 -37.99
C GLY A 220 14.92 -7.59 -36.53
N ILE A 221 16.19 -7.94 -36.30
CA ILE A 221 16.76 -8.10 -34.95
C ILE A 221 16.76 -6.74 -34.23
N LEU A 222 17.27 -5.69 -34.88
CA LEU A 222 17.27 -4.34 -34.32
C LEU A 222 15.85 -3.86 -34.00
N ALA A 223 14.88 -4.11 -34.89
CA ALA A 223 13.49 -3.76 -34.67
C ALA A 223 12.88 -4.49 -33.46
N ALA A 224 13.18 -5.79 -33.27
CA ALA A 224 12.72 -6.55 -32.11
C ALA A 224 13.28 -6.00 -30.79
N TYR A 225 14.57 -5.64 -30.75
CA TYR A 225 15.17 -4.99 -29.59
C TYR A 225 14.55 -3.61 -29.33
N VAL A 226 14.43 -2.76 -30.36
CA VAL A 226 13.83 -1.43 -30.22
C VAL A 226 12.38 -1.52 -29.72
N GLN A 227 11.60 -2.49 -30.21
CA GLN A 227 10.24 -2.71 -29.76
C GLN A 227 10.17 -3.07 -28.27
N LEU A 228 11.02 -3.99 -27.80
CA LEU A 228 11.03 -4.42 -26.40
C LEU A 228 11.45 -3.27 -25.47
N TRP A 229 12.52 -2.54 -25.83
CA TRP A 229 12.99 -1.39 -25.06
C TRP A 229 12.02 -0.21 -25.06
N SER A 230 11.31 0.05 -26.16
CA SER A 230 10.33 1.14 -26.24
C SER A 230 9.12 0.90 -25.35
N LEU A 231 8.62 -0.34 -25.26
CA LEU A 231 7.52 -0.70 -24.36
C LEU A 231 7.91 -0.53 -22.89
N LEU A 232 9.11 -0.97 -22.53
CA LEU A 232 9.66 -0.77 -21.18
C LEU A 232 9.83 0.72 -20.86
N LEU A 233 10.31 1.52 -21.81
CA LEU A 233 10.48 2.96 -21.62
C LEU A 233 9.14 3.68 -21.42
N VAL A 234 8.14 3.43 -22.27
CA VAL A 234 6.79 4.03 -22.13
C VAL A 234 6.18 3.65 -20.79
N SER A 235 6.27 2.38 -20.43
CA SER A 235 5.84 1.85 -19.14
C SER A 235 6.53 2.55 -17.97
N PHE A 236 7.84 2.75 -18.05
CA PHE A 236 8.63 3.39 -17.01
C PHE A 236 8.32 4.88 -16.89
N VAL A 237 8.10 5.58 -18.00
CA VAL A 237 7.64 6.97 -18.01
C VAL A 237 6.27 7.09 -17.35
N ALA A 238 5.33 6.20 -17.67
CA ALA A 238 4.02 6.17 -17.01
C ALA A 238 4.15 5.94 -15.50
N LYS A 239 5.04 5.02 -15.07
CA LYS A 239 5.34 4.80 -13.66
C LYS A 239 5.87 6.06 -12.97
N ILE A 240 6.81 6.77 -13.60
CA ILE A 240 7.40 8.01 -13.06
C ILE A 240 6.31 9.07 -12.89
N GLN A 241 5.50 9.29 -13.93
CA GLN A 241 4.41 10.28 -13.89
C GLN A 241 3.44 10.02 -12.74
N GLN A 242 3.07 8.75 -12.51
CA GLN A 242 2.17 8.39 -11.41
C GLN A 242 2.84 8.54 -10.03
N HIS A 243 4.14 8.29 -9.90
CA HIS A 243 4.87 8.59 -8.65
C HIS A 243 4.97 10.09 -8.41
N GLN A 244 5.21 10.89 -9.46
CA GLN A 244 5.26 12.35 -9.36
C GLN A 244 3.92 12.89 -8.87
N ALA A 245 2.80 12.42 -9.45
CA ALA A 245 1.47 12.81 -8.99
C ALA A 245 1.22 12.47 -7.51
N MET A 246 1.70 11.30 -7.06
CA MET A 246 1.65 10.93 -5.63
C MET A 246 2.45 11.88 -4.75
N LEU A 247 3.70 12.18 -5.12
CA LEU A 247 4.56 13.06 -4.35
C LEU A 247 4.03 14.50 -4.35
N GLU A 248 3.49 14.97 -5.47
CA GLU A 248 2.85 16.30 -5.57
C GLU A 248 1.61 16.38 -4.69
N GLN A 249 0.76 15.34 -4.66
CA GLN A 249 -0.40 15.31 -3.78
C GLN A 249 0.01 15.32 -2.31
N LEU A 250 1.02 14.53 -1.92
CA LEU A 250 1.53 14.52 -0.55
C LEU A 250 2.18 15.85 -0.17
N ARG A 251 2.86 16.53 -1.11
CA ARG A 251 3.47 17.84 -0.89
C ARG A 251 2.44 18.96 -0.76
N ALA A 252 1.36 18.90 -1.54
CA ALA A 252 0.28 19.88 -1.50
C ALA A 252 -0.81 19.50 -0.48
N PHE A 253 -0.55 18.52 0.37
CA PHE A 253 -1.50 18.02 1.34
C PHE A 253 -1.80 19.08 2.41
N ASP A 254 -3.09 19.32 2.63
CA ASP A 254 -3.60 20.09 3.76
C ASP A 254 -4.87 19.41 4.25
N ILE A 255 -4.90 19.00 5.52
CA ILE A 255 -6.07 18.36 6.13
C ILE A 255 -7.33 19.23 6.04
N ARG A 256 -7.19 20.57 6.08
CA ARG A 256 -8.31 21.53 5.99
C ARG A 256 -9.01 21.46 4.63
N SER A 257 -8.26 21.09 3.59
CA SER A 257 -8.78 20.95 2.22
C SER A 257 -9.48 19.61 1.97
N ALA A 258 -9.36 18.66 2.91
CA ALA A 258 -9.96 17.33 2.76
C ALA A 258 -11.50 17.41 2.86
N LYS A 259 -12.18 16.59 2.06
CA LYS A 259 -13.64 16.52 1.96
C LYS A 259 -14.21 15.55 2.99
N CYS A 260 -15.41 15.84 3.48
CA CYS A 260 -16.17 14.91 4.31
C CYS A 260 -17.27 14.25 3.50
N SER A 261 -17.64 13.01 3.84
CA SER A 261 -18.87 12.40 3.29
C SER A 261 -20.11 13.10 3.83
N PHE A 262 -20.08 13.48 5.10
CA PHE A 262 -21.06 14.36 5.74
C PHE A 262 -20.32 15.53 6.35
N GLU A 263 -20.59 16.75 5.90
CA GLU A 263 -19.90 17.95 6.40
C GLU A 263 -20.16 18.22 7.91
N GLN A 264 -21.20 17.60 8.48
CA GLN A 264 -21.46 17.63 9.92
C GLN A 264 -20.35 16.94 10.73
N ASP A 265 -19.69 15.94 10.15
CA ASP A 265 -18.64 15.16 10.83
C ASP A 265 -17.29 15.89 10.80
N ARG A 266 -17.14 16.96 9.99
CA ARG A 266 -15.87 17.68 9.82
C ARG A 266 -15.30 18.15 11.15
N THR A 267 -16.10 18.86 11.93
CA THR A 267 -15.66 19.44 13.21
C THR A 267 -15.24 18.36 14.19
N LEU A 268 -15.95 17.22 14.21
CA LEU A 268 -15.59 16.08 15.04
C LEU A 268 -14.26 15.46 14.59
N LEU A 269 -14.10 15.20 13.30
CA LEU A 269 -12.91 14.56 12.74
C LEU A 269 -11.66 15.44 12.88
N GLU A 270 -11.77 16.75 12.61
CA GLU A 270 -10.68 17.70 12.82
C GLU A 270 -10.34 17.83 14.31
N ALA A 271 -11.34 17.77 15.22
CA ALA A 271 -11.10 17.77 16.66
C ALA A 271 -10.35 16.53 17.14
N ILE A 272 -10.60 15.34 16.56
CA ILE A 272 -9.79 14.14 16.84
C ILE A 272 -8.35 14.38 16.45
N VAL A 273 -8.09 14.86 15.23
CA VAL A 273 -6.72 15.12 14.77
C VAL A 273 -6.05 16.18 15.63
N ALA A 274 -6.72 17.31 15.90
CA ALA A 274 -6.17 18.35 16.74
C ALA A 274 -5.82 17.83 18.15
N ARG A 275 -6.65 16.97 18.74
CA ARG A 275 -6.35 16.34 20.03
C ARG A 275 -5.11 15.45 19.97
N VAL A 276 -4.98 14.61 18.96
CA VAL A 276 -3.81 13.72 18.81
C VAL A 276 -2.49 14.51 18.80
N TYR A 277 -2.53 15.75 18.32
CA TYR A 277 -1.37 16.63 18.17
C TYR A 277 -1.29 17.77 19.20
N ASP A 278 -2.19 17.80 20.18
CA ASP A 278 -2.19 18.87 21.19
C ASP A 278 -1.11 18.72 22.26
N GLY A 279 -0.42 17.57 22.30
CA GLY A 279 0.68 17.29 23.22
C GLY A 279 0.25 17.13 24.68
N ILE A 280 -1.05 17.14 24.99
CA ILE A 280 -1.58 16.97 26.35
C ILE A 280 -1.25 15.56 26.86
N ASP A 281 -1.43 14.54 26.00
CA ASP A 281 -1.14 13.14 26.33
C ASP A 281 0.37 12.81 26.31
N ASP A 282 1.24 13.68 25.78
CA ASP A 282 2.69 13.48 25.74
C ASP A 282 3.42 14.05 26.97
N ALA A 283 2.72 14.81 27.83
CA ALA A 283 3.32 15.38 29.01
C ALA A 283 3.48 14.31 30.11
N PRO A 284 4.70 13.94 30.53
CA PRO A 284 4.85 13.33 31.83
C PRO A 284 4.41 14.40 32.83
N ILE A 285 3.27 14.19 33.49
CA ILE A 285 2.85 15.02 34.63
C ILE A 285 3.86 14.78 35.76
N SER A 286 5.03 15.41 35.68
CA SER A 286 5.96 15.55 36.79
C SER A 286 5.53 16.75 37.62
N VAL A 287 4.33 16.67 38.21
CA VAL A 287 4.03 17.49 39.35
C VAL A 287 4.49 16.66 40.55
N VAL A 288 5.61 17.07 41.14
CA VAL A 288 6.09 16.54 42.41
C VAL A 288 5.02 16.85 43.46
N PHE A 289 4.06 15.95 43.61
CA PHE A 289 3.34 15.77 44.85
C PHE A 289 3.94 14.54 45.53
N SER A 290 4.40 14.79 46.74
CA SER A 290 4.97 13.83 47.67
C SER A 290 4.13 12.56 47.76
N ALA A 291 4.80 11.44 47.49
CA ALA A 291 4.57 10.08 47.97
C ALA A 291 3.12 9.68 48.24
N ASP A 292 2.49 9.02 47.26
CA ASP A 292 2.09 7.61 47.37
C ASP A 292 1.45 7.14 46.06
N GLU A 293 1.58 5.82 45.83
CA GLU A 293 0.83 4.98 44.88
C GLU A 293 1.25 4.86 43.40
N SER A 294 1.25 3.57 43.02
CA SER A 294 1.47 2.88 41.75
C SER A 294 1.05 3.59 40.47
N SER A 295 1.95 3.53 39.48
CA SER A 295 1.72 3.86 38.08
C SER A 295 0.53 3.09 37.48
N PRO A 296 -0.43 3.73 36.81
CA PRO A 296 -1.38 3.03 35.95
C PRO A 296 -0.86 2.96 34.50
N GLU A 297 -1.07 1.80 33.88
CA GLU A 297 -1.05 1.63 32.43
C GLU A 297 -2.02 2.63 31.77
N ALA A 298 -1.63 3.18 30.61
CA ALA A 298 -2.42 4.15 29.86
C ALA A 298 -3.81 3.59 29.49
N ASP A 299 -4.86 4.23 29.99
CA ASP A 299 -6.25 3.83 29.83
C ASP A 299 -6.69 3.87 28.34
N PRO A 300 -7.11 2.75 27.74
CA PRO A 300 -7.66 2.74 26.38
C PRO A 300 -8.93 3.59 26.21
N ALA A 301 -9.61 3.99 27.29
CA ALA A 301 -10.77 4.90 27.24
C ALA A 301 -10.42 6.35 26.89
N ALA A 302 -9.14 6.76 27.00
CA ALA A 302 -8.70 8.12 26.64
C ALA A 302 -8.83 8.43 25.13
N LEU A 303 -8.96 7.39 24.29
CA LEU A 303 -9.02 7.50 22.83
C LEU A 303 -10.42 7.36 22.25
N LEU A 304 -11.45 7.27 23.09
CA LEU A 304 -12.85 7.33 22.62
C LEU A 304 -13.15 8.71 22.03
N LEU A 305 -14.02 8.74 21.01
CA LEU A 305 -14.57 9.99 20.49
C LEU A 305 -15.13 10.84 21.65
N PRO A 306 -14.64 12.07 21.86
CA PRO A 306 -15.07 12.86 23.00
C PRO A 306 -16.55 13.23 22.92
N ALA A 307 -17.24 13.08 24.04
CA ALA A 307 -18.51 13.78 24.25
C ALA A 307 -18.26 15.30 24.18
N GLU A 308 -19.21 16.07 23.66
CA GLU A 308 -19.13 17.54 23.52
C GLU A 308 -18.64 18.25 24.82
N ALA A 309 -18.99 17.70 25.99
CA ALA A 309 -18.58 18.22 27.29
C ALA A 309 -17.08 18.09 27.60
N ALA A 310 -16.39 17.11 27.03
CA ALA A 310 -14.94 16.94 27.17
C ALA A 310 -14.19 17.98 26.32
N VAL A 311 -14.66 18.21 25.09
CA VAL A 311 -14.10 19.21 24.16
C VAL A 311 -14.14 20.62 24.77
N LEU A 312 -15.26 21.00 25.38
CA LEU A 312 -15.41 22.31 26.05
C LEU A 312 -14.50 22.48 27.28
N ARG A 313 -14.19 21.39 27.99
CA ARG A 313 -13.30 21.40 29.15
C ARG A 313 -11.84 21.58 28.72
N ASP A 314 -11.43 20.87 27.67
CA ASP A 314 -10.08 20.99 27.09
C ASP A 314 -9.82 22.39 26.53
N ASP A 315 -10.81 23.01 25.88
CA ASP A 315 -10.71 24.38 25.36
C ASP A 315 -10.49 25.43 26.48
N ALA A 316 -11.07 25.22 27.67
CA ALA A 316 -10.85 26.09 28.81
C ALA A 316 -9.44 25.94 29.38
N VAL A 317 -8.90 24.71 29.40
CA VAL A 317 -7.52 24.42 29.82
C VAL A 317 -6.52 25.04 28.81
N ARG A 318 -6.77 24.88 27.51
CA ARG A 318 -5.94 25.41 26.41
C ARG A 318 -5.76 26.92 26.45
N ARG A 319 -6.76 27.69 26.93
CA ARG A 319 -6.62 29.16 27.08
C ARG A 319 -5.64 29.58 28.18
N VAL A 320 -5.32 28.69 29.11
CA VAL A 320 -4.49 29.00 30.29
C VAL A 320 -3.11 28.32 30.20
N THR A 321 -2.98 27.27 29.39
CA THR A 321 -1.73 26.53 29.16
C THR A 321 -0.99 26.99 27.90
N SER A 322 0.32 26.71 27.81
CA SER A 322 1.12 26.91 26.59
C SER A 322 0.95 25.81 25.53
N TYR A 323 -0.13 25.02 25.60
CA TYR A 323 -0.42 23.99 24.61
C TYR A 323 -0.86 24.62 23.29
N PRO A 324 -0.53 24.00 22.13
CA PRO A 324 -0.88 24.53 20.84
C PRO A 324 -2.39 24.68 20.69
N GLN A 325 -2.81 25.75 20.02
CA GLN A 325 -4.22 25.97 19.72
C GLN A 325 -4.71 24.95 18.68
N PHE A 326 -6.03 24.78 18.55
CA PHE A 326 -6.64 23.86 17.59
C PHE A 326 -6.01 23.99 16.18
N GLU A 327 -5.86 25.21 15.70
CA GLU A 327 -5.35 25.48 14.36
C GLU A 327 -3.86 25.18 14.20
N GLU A 328 -3.09 25.37 15.28
CA GLU A 328 -1.68 25.03 15.38
C GLU A 328 -1.50 23.50 15.44
N CYS A 329 -2.41 22.77 16.08
CA CYS A 329 -2.38 21.30 16.09
C CYS A 329 -2.58 20.72 14.68
N LEU A 330 -3.51 21.28 13.90
CA LEU A 330 -3.70 20.90 12.50
C LEU A 330 -2.48 21.27 11.64
N GLU A 331 -1.84 22.41 11.92
CA GLU A 331 -0.61 22.82 11.25
C GLU A 331 0.56 21.89 11.60
N ILE A 332 0.72 21.47 12.86
CA ILE A 332 1.72 20.47 13.28
C ILE A 332 1.53 19.15 12.53
N PHE A 333 0.28 18.70 12.33
CA PHE A 333 0.00 17.52 11.53
C PHE A 333 0.39 17.68 10.06
N ASN A 334 0.01 18.81 9.45
CA ASN A 334 0.37 19.12 8.06
C ASN A 334 1.89 19.25 7.87
N ASP A 335 2.59 19.80 8.86
CA ASP A 335 4.03 20.04 8.86
C ASP A 335 4.85 18.83 9.36
N GLN A 336 4.19 17.73 9.71
CA GLN A 336 4.86 16.53 10.21
C GLN A 336 5.67 15.89 9.07
N ASP A 337 6.94 16.29 8.95
CA ASP A 337 7.88 15.67 8.04
C ASP A 337 8.25 14.27 8.58
N PRO A 338 7.84 13.18 7.91
CA PRO A 338 8.20 11.83 8.34
C PRO A 338 9.71 11.56 8.30
N TYR A 339 10.53 12.46 7.75
CA TYR A 339 11.98 12.32 7.68
C TYR A 339 12.77 13.31 8.54
N GLY A 340 12.13 14.21 9.29
CA GLY A 340 12.82 15.17 10.15
C GLY A 340 13.93 15.96 9.44
N SER A 341 13.77 16.21 8.14
CA SER A 341 14.76 16.87 7.31
C SER A 341 14.41 18.35 7.16
N PRO A 342 15.23 19.28 7.67
CA PRO A 342 14.96 20.72 7.56
C PRO A 342 15.07 21.26 6.11
N TYR A 343 15.13 20.41 5.09
CA TYR A 343 15.51 20.76 3.72
C TYR A 343 14.46 20.47 2.64
N ILE A 344 13.20 20.24 2.99
CA ILE A 344 12.13 20.12 1.98
C ILE A 344 11.03 21.16 2.24
N ARG A 345 11.38 22.44 2.10
CA ARG A 345 10.48 23.45 1.54
C ARG A 345 11.27 24.23 0.46
N PRO A 346 10.61 24.61 -0.66
CA PRO A 346 11.27 25.33 -1.76
C PRO A 346 11.76 26.72 -1.35
#